data_AF-A0A8T3SNM5-F1
#
_entry.id   AF-A0A8T3SNM5-F1
#
_cell.length_a   1.000
_cell.length_b   1.000
_cell.length_c   1.000
_cell.angle_alpha   90.00
_cell.angle_beta   90.00
_cell.angle_gamma   90.00
#
_symmetry.space_group_name_H-M   'P 1'
#
loop_
_entity.id
_entity.type
_entity.pdbx_description
1 polymer ?
#
loop_
_entity_poly.entity_id
_entity_poly.type
_entity_poly.pdbx_seq_one_letter_code
_entity_poly.pdbx_strand_id
1 'polypeptide(L)'
;MPKTRQSRGQVLIITAFAMIVLLAIAAIVVDLGFSWMLHRKEQNAVDPGSLAAAKWINPTVNQGKMQAEACFYAQENGFFAGDANCAAALATGDLDVNSPPSSALSGQWRGFKGYVEVIIHSTHPSFFGQIFGQAVAGVTTAAVAANTPGNANSASLTALGHDCTNSNNDNGVSTVSGGANVHIFPARAGITSGGYVQVNASCGNTDDVCANGSGTNALKISGQLVADTPLPAPFVNTVGGCSYQGTGLPQPRCQTTSPTCLDEGAIPVGDPLSLLPEPWPFLNLTAPLCPRISGPVNVNDPTDTNPCTLKGGNSGTCPLVGTVYTCTMKPGVYYAGWDVQSNVKVVLKPGMYVFAGFGIKLSNGSSMETVSDVAADGVTPIEARITIFSTDYTAGCLANKPNFCEGAINITAQGALNLKATDETSCLQVSPTICTWRGILIWQDGTVVNTPQDVTITGTSDLILAGTIYAPQAHVKISGANGSTGCSGSPGFCLAIQIISKSWDISGNATVGMPYDPDELFQLVQRGLVH
;
A
#
# COMPACT_ATOMS: atom_id res chain seq x y z
N MET A 1 59.55 59.54 46.30
CA MET A 1 58.82 58.59 45.44
C MET A 1 57.38 59.07 45.28
N PRO A 2 56.91 59.40 44.06
CA PRO A 2 55.55 59.89 43.85
C PRO A 2 54.54 58.73 43.81
N LYS A 3 53.36 58.95 44.40
CA LYS A 3 52.27 57.97 44.50
C LYS A 3 51.36 58.12 43.27
N THR A 4 51.27 57.09 42.43
CA THR A 4 50.44 57.03 41.23
C THR A 4 48.96 57.01 41.58
N ARG A 5 48.17 57.86 40.91
CA ARG A 5 46.72 57.99 41.12
C ARG A 5 45.99 57.90 39.78
N GLN A 6 45.87 56.71 39.19
CA GLN A 6 45.02 56.47 38.01
C GLN A 6 44.51 55.02 37.97
N SER A 7 43.17 54.84 38.02
CA SER A 7 42.37 53.68 37.52
C SER A 7 41.01 53.53 38.25
N ARG A 8 40.18 54.58 38.33
CA ARG A 8 38.78 54.47 38.85
C ARG A 8 37.68 54.83 37.85
N GLY A 9 38.01 55.36 36.67
CA GLY A 9 37.03 55.73 35.62
C GLY A 9 36.79 54.68 34.54
N GLN A 10 37.79 53.85 34.22
CA GLN A 10 37.71 52.87 33.13
C GLN A 10 36.74 51.72 33.42
N VAL A 11 36.64 51.30 34.69
CA VAL A 11 35.71 50.24 35.12
C VAL A 11 34.26 50.65 34.89
N LEU A 12 33.93 51.93 35.06
CA LEU A 12 32.57 52.45 34.81
C LEU A 12 32.17 52.29 33.34
N ILE A 13 33.07 52.62 32.41
CA ILE A 13 32.83 52.56 30.97
C ILE A 13 32.69 51.10 30.51
N ILE A 14 33.57 50.21 30.98
CA ILE A 14 33.50 48.78 30.65
C ILE A 14 32.20 48.17 31.19
N THR A 15 31.80 48.52 32.41
CA THR A 15 30.56 48.01 33.02
C THR A 15 29.32 48.53 32.29
N ALA A 16 29.30 49.81 31.91
CA ALA A 16 28.21 50.38 31.13
C ALA A 16 28.09 49.74 29.74
N PHE A 17 29.21 49.51 29.07
CA PHE A 17 29.22 48.84 27.77
C PHE A 17 28.79 47.36 27.89
N ALA A 18 29.26 46.65 28.92
CA ALA A 18 28.84 45.28 29.19
C ALA A 18 27.34 45.16 29.49
N MET A 19 26.76 46.11 30.23
CA MET A 19 25.30 46.15 30.45
C MET A 19 24.52 46.35 29.15
N ILE A 20 24.98 47.23 28.26
CA ILE A 20 24.34 47.44 26.95
C ILE A 20 24.38 46.15 26.12
N VAL A 21 25.52 45.47 26.08
CA VAL A 21 25.68 44.19 25.36
C VAL A 21 24.77 43.10 25.95
N LEU A 22 24.69 42.99 27.27
CA LEU A 22 23.81 42.02 27.92
C LEU A 22 22.32 42.31 27.66
N LEU A 23 21.92 43.58 27.66
CA LEU A 23 20.54 43.98 27.31
C LEU A 23 20.22 43.69 25.84
N ALA A 24 21.17 43.90 24.93
CA ALA A 24 21.01 43.56 23.51
C ALA A 24 20.83 42.04 23.30
N ILE A 25 21.62 41.22 24.00
CA ILE A 25 21.47 39.75 23.95
C ILE A 25 20.11 39.32 24.52
N ALA A 26 19.70 39.89 25.67
CA ALA A 26 18.41 39.59 26.28
C ALA A 26 17.24 39.96 25.35
N ALA A 27 17.33 41.10 24.66
CA ALA A 27 16.32 41.53 23.70
C ALA A 27 16.17 40.53 22.54
N ILE A 28 17.28 40.05 21.97
CA ILE A 28 17.27 39.04 20.91
C ILE A 28 16.63 37.73 21.39
N VAL A 29 16.98 37.28 22.60
CA VAL A 29 16.42 36.04 23.17
C VAL A 29 14.90 36.13 23.34
N VAL A 30 14.39 37.28 23.81
CA VAL A 30 12.95 37.49 23.98
C VAL A 30 12.24 37.58 22.64
N ASP A 31 12.79 38.30 21.66
CA ASP A 31 12.18 38.42 20.34
C ASP A 31 12.12 37.06 19.60
N LEU A 32 13.16 36.24 19.70
CA LEU A 32 13.16 34.87 19.17
C LEU A 32 12.12 33.99 19.86
N GLY A 33 12.02 34.07 21.20
CA GLY A 33 11.01 33.33 21.97
C GLY A 33 9.59 33.74 21.61
N PHE A 34 9.36 35.03 21.42
CA PHE A 34 8.06 35.57 20.99
C PHE A 34 7.69 35.15 19.57
N SER A 35 8.62 35.22 18.62
CA SER A 35 8.42 34.76 17.24
C SER A 35 8.03 33.28 17.19
N TRP A 36 8.70 32.44 17.98
CA TRP A 36 8.38 31.01 18.05
C TRP A 36 7.00 30.74 18.69
N MET A 37 6.60 31.53 19.69
CA MET A 37 5.27 31.46 20.26
C MET A 37 4.19 31.86 19.25
N LEU A 38 4.42 32.92 18.45
CA LEU A 38 3.50 33.35 17.39
C LEU A 38 3.33 32.27 16.31
N HIS A 39 4.44 31.67 15.86
CA HIS A 39 4.38 30.57 14.90
C HIS A 39 3.56 29.38 15.44
N ARG A 40 3.67 29.04 16.72
CA ARG A 40 2.83 27.99 17.33
C ARG A 40 1.34 28.36 17.35
N LYS A 41 1.02 29.63 17.62
CA LYS A 41 -0.36 30.12 17.59
C LYS A 41 -0.94 30.01 16.17
N GLU A 42 -0.17 30.37 15.17
CA GLU A 42 -0.57 30.22 13.77
C GLU A 42 -0.75 28.74 13.41
N GLN A 43 0.19 27.87 13.77
CA GLN A 43 0.07 26.43 13.49
C GLN A 43 -1.21 25.82 14.10
N ASN A 44 -1.58 26.21 15.32
CA ASN A 44 -2.84 25.79 15.95
C ASN A 44 -4.10 26.21 15.16
N ALA A 45 -3.99 27.19 14.25
CA ALA A 45 -5.05 27.59 13.32
C ALA A 45 -4.95 26.85 11.98
N VAL A 46 -3.76 26.75 11.41
CA VAL A 46 -3.56 26.19 10.07
C VAL A 46 -3.74 24.67 10.04
N ASP A 47 -3.33 23.96 11.09
CA ASP A 47 -3.45 22.51 11.21
C ASP A 47 -4.92 22.03 11.16
N PRO A 48 -5.83 22.47 12.07
CA PRO A 48 -7.22 22.07 11.98
C PRO A 48 -7.94 22.71 10.77
N GLY A 49 -7.52 23.91 10.33
CA GLY A 49 -8.06 24.56 9.13
C GLY A 49 -7.81 23.76 7.85
N SER A 50 -6.60 23.23 7.66
CA SER A 50 -6.26 22.37 6.53
C SER A 50 -6.98 21.03 6.60
N LEU A 51 -7.08 20.41 7.78
CA LEU A 51 -7.84 19.17 7.97
C LEU A 51 -9.32 19.33 7.62
N ALA A 52 -9.95 20.42 8.07
CA ALA A 52 -11.35 20.70 7.79
C ALA A 52 -11.57 21.05 6.31
N ALA A 53 -10.68 21.82 5.70
CA ALA A 53 -10.70 22.10 4.27
C ALA A 53 -10.56 20.81 3.44
N ALA A 54 -9.74 19.85 3.88
CA ALA A 54 -9.48 18.60 3.15
C ALA A 54 -10.76 17.79 2.95
N LYS A 55 -11.74 17.89 3.85
CA LYS A 55 -13.05 17.21 3.70
C LYS A 55 -13.76 17.56 2.39
N TRP A 56 -13.55 18.76 1.86
CA TRP A 56 -14.27 19.29 0.71
C TRP A 56 -13.54 19.10 -0.64
N ILE A 57 -12.45 18.32 -0.68
CA ILE A 57 -11.76 17.98 -1.93
C ILE A 57 -12.25 16.66 -2.56
N ASN A 58 -13.01 15.85 -1.82
CA ASN A 58 -13.52 14.54 -2.25
C ASN A 58 -15.06 14.46 -2.06
N PRO A 59 -15.86 13.99 -3.05
CA PRO A 59 -15.46 13.45 -4.37
C PRO A 59 -15.21 14.54 -5.43
N THR A 60 -15.52 15.80 -5.14
CA THR A 60 -15.28 16.93 -6.05
C THR A 60 -14.88 18.15 -5.24
N VAL A 61 -13.86 18.87 -5.71
CA VAL A 61 -13.33 20.07 -5.04
C VAL A 61 -14.40 21.16 -4.93
N ASN A 62 -14.68 21.60 -3.70
CA ASN A 62 -15.54 22.74 -3.41
C ASN A 62 -14.78 23.85 -2.70
N GLN A 63 -14.19 24.74 -3.51
CA GLN A 63 -13.33 25.83 -3.05
C GLN A 63 -14.00 26.73 -2.00
N GLY A 64 -15.27 27.09 -2.19
CA GLY A 64 -15.99 27.98 -1.28
C GLY A 64 -16.17 27.37 0.11
N LYS A 65 -16.41 26.05 0.19
CA LYS A 65 -16.52 25.35 1.48
C LYS A 65 -15.17 25.14 2.14
N MET A 66 -14.12 24.87 1.37
CA MET A 66 -12.75 24.80 1.89
C MET A 66 -12.33 26.10 2.57
N GLN A 67 -12.56 27.23 1.89
CA GLN A 67 -12.24 28.56 2.41
C GLN A 67 -13.07 28.90 3.66
N ALA A 68 -14.35 28.53 3.69
CA ALA A 68 -15.20 28.76 4.84
C ALA A 68 -14.72 28.00 6.10
N GLU A 69 -14.34 26.73 5.95
CA GLU A 69 -13.82 25.91 7.07
C GLU A 69 -12.45 26.41 7.54
N ALA A 70 -11.53 26.73 6.62
CA ALA A 70 -10.23 27.30 6.97
C ALA A 70 -10.39 28.64 7.71
N CYS A 71 -11.31 29.49 7.25
CA CYS A 71 -11.65 30.74 7.92
C CYS A 71 -12.20 30.53 9.33
N PHE A 72 -13.10 29.56 9.53
CA PHE A 72 -13.66 29.24 10.83
C PHE A 72 -12.56 28.93 11.85
N TYR A 73 -11.62 28.04 11.52
CA TYR A 73 -10.51 27.71 12.42
C TYR A 73 -9.50 28.84 12.61
N ALA A 74 -9.29 29.68 11.58
CA ALA A 74 -8.49 30.89 11.72
C ALA A 74 -9.12 31.87 12.74
N GLN A 75 -10.44 32.08 12.66
CA GLN A 75 -11.17 32.97 13.55
C GLN A 75 -11.25 32.47 14.99
N GLU A 76 -11.45 31.17 15.20
CA GLU A 76 -11.42 30.54 16.53
C GLU A 76 -10.05 30.70 17.22
N ASN A 77 -8.97 30.76 16.44
CA ASN A 77 -7.62 31.03 16.96
C ASN A 77 -7.28 32.54 17.02
N GLY A 78 -8.27 33.40 16.78
CA GLY A 78 -8.16 34.85 16.91
C GLY A 78 -7.49 35.56 15.73
N PHE A 79 -7.48 34.95 14.55
CA PHE A 79 -7.06 35.60 13.29
C PHE A 79 -8.28 36.17 12.56
N PHE A 80 -8.08 37.22 11.76
CA PHE A 80 -9.13 37.84 10.93
C PHE A 80 -10.42 38.23 11.68
N ALA A 81 -10.29 38.60 12.95
CA ALA A 81 -11.42 39.00 13.78
C ALA A 81 -12.14 40.21 13.16
N GLY A 82 -13.46 40.08 12.96
CA GLY A 82 -14.27 41.12 12.32
C GLY A 82 -14.32 41.07 10.79
N ASP A 83 -13.58 40.17 10.14
CA ASP A 83 -13.68 39.91 8.69
C ASP A 83 -14.71 38.82 8.42
N ALA A 84 -15.92 39.19 8.02
CA ALA A 84 -17.00 38.23 7.79
C ALA A 84 -16.60 37.22 6.70
N ASN A 85 -16.53 35.92 7.08
CA ASN A 85 -16.07 34.83 6.23
C ASN A 85 -14.64 35.02 5.67
N CYS A 86 -13.79 35.79 6.36
CA CYS A 86 -12.41 36.07 5.96
C CYS A 86 -12.29 36.62 4.53
N ALA A 87 -13.29 37.38 4.08
CA ALA A 87 -13.37 37.84 2.69
C ALA A 87 -12.25 38.83 2.34
N ALA A 88 -11.88 39.71 3.27
CA ALA A 88 -10.75 40.62 3.06
C ALA A 88 -9.42 39.85 3.09
N ALA A 89 -9.23 38.94 4.05
CA ALA A 89 -8.03 38.12 4.18
C ALA A 89 -7.78 37.22 2.97
N LEU A 90 -8.84 36.62 2.40
CA LEU A 90 -8.76 35.84 1.17
C LEU A 90 -8.42 36.72 -0.05
N ALA A 91 -8.89 37.97 -0.07
CA ALA A 91 -8.61 38.91 -1.17
C ALA A 91 -7.18 39.48 -1.12
N THR A 92 -6.62 39.68 0.08
CA THR A 92 -5.24 40.15 0.29
C THR A 92 -4.21 39.02 0.23
N GLY A 93 -4.64 37.77 0.32
CA GLY A 93 -3.77 36.60 0.42
C GLY A 93 -3.22 36.40 1.83
N ASP A 94 -3.84 37.01 2.84
CA ASP A 94 -3.51 36.76 4.25
C ASP A 94 -4.04 35.41 4.74
N LEU A 95 -5.13 34.93 4.14
CA LEU A 95 -5.57 33.54 4.20
C LEU A 95 -5.55 32.99 2.78
N ASP A 96 -4.84 31.88 2.56
CA ASP A 96 -4.84 31.19 1.28
C ASP A 96 -5.19 29.70 1.46
N VAL A 97 -5.97 29.16 0.53
CA VAL A 97 -6.47 27.78 0.59
C VAL A 97 -6.39 27.18 -0.81
N ASN A 98 -5.42 26.30 -1.04
CA ASN A 98 -5.05 25.80 -2.36
C ASN A 98 -5.26 24.29 -2.47
N SER A 99 -5.98 23.84 -3.49
CA SER A 99 -6.10 22.41 -3.86
C SER A 99 -6.06 22.27 -5.39
N PRO A 100 -5.00 21.70 -5.99
CA PRO A 100 -3.83 21.12 -5.34
C PRO A 100 -2.93 22.20 -4.67
N PRO A 101 -2.04 21.82 -3.72
CA PRO A 101 -1.08 22.72 -3.12
C PRO A 101 -0.20 23.38 -4.19
N SER A 102 0.05 24.69 -4.07
CA SER A 102 0.77 25.44 -5.11
C SER A 102 1.98 26.20 -4.61
N SER A 103 2.04 26.49 -3.31
CA SER A 103 3.13 27.27 -2.73
C SER A 103 4.38 26.42 -2.50
N ALA A 104 5.53 27.07 -2.30
CA ALA A 104 6.77 26.39 -1.90
C ALA A 104 6.73 25.84 -0.46
N LEU A 105 5.80 26.31 0.38
CA LEU A 105 5.64 25.87 1.77
C LEU A 105 5.06 24.45 1.85
N SER A 106 4.34 24.00 0.82
CA SER A 106 3.83 22.63 0.71
C SER A 106 4.91 21.55 0.48
N GLY A 107 6.18 21.94 0.30
CA GLY A 107 7.30 21.01 0.18
C GLY A 107 7.09 19.97 -0.93
N GLN A 108 7.17 18.68 -0.57
CA GLN A 108 7.02 17.57 -1.50
C GLN A 108 5.59 17.39 -2.03
N TRP A 109 4.59 18.02 -1.41
CA TRP A 109 3.17 17.85 -1.75
C TRP A 109 2.68 18.84 -2.81
N ARG A 110 3.57 19.71 -3.30
CA ARG A 110 3.26 20.72 -4.31
C ARG A 110 2.77 20.08 -5.61
N GLY A 111 1.57 20.45 -6.04
CA GLY A 111 0.92 19.95 -7.27
C GLY A 111 0.21 18.60 -7.12
N PHE A 112 0.26 17.95 -5.95
CA PHE A 112 -0.40 16.67 -5.72
C PHE A 112 -1.91 16.88 -5.60
N LYS A 113 -2.69 16.17 -6.43
CA LYS A 113 -4.15 16.18 -6.37
C LYS A 113 -4.65 15.44 -5.12
N GLY A 114 -5.77 15.90 -4.54
CA GLY A 114 -6.32 15.33 -3.31
C GLY A 114 -5.58 15.76 -2.04
N TYR A 115 -4.77 16.80 -2.14
CA TYR A 115 -4.17 17.52 -1.02
C TYR A 115 -4.70 18.95 -1.01
N VAL A 116 -4.81 19.53 0.18
CA VAL A 116 -5.12 20.94 0.38
C VAL A 116 -4.02 21.58 1.23
N GLU A 117 -3.60 22.76 0.83
CA GLU A 117 -2.69 23.62 1.58
C GLU A 117 -3.49 24.80 2.12
N VAL A 118 -3.37 25.07 3.42
CA VAL A 118 -3.87 26.29 4.04
C VAL A 118 -2.67 27.11 4.49
N ILE A 119 -2.69 28.41 4.23
CA ILE A 119 -1.61 29.34 4.59
C ILE A 119 -2.24 30.52 5.32
N ILE A 120 -1.64 30.89 6.44
CA ILE A 120 -1.96 32.13 7.16
C ILE A 120 -0.73 33.03 7.13
N HIS A 121 -0.92 34.26 6.69
CA HIS A 121 0.01 35.37 6.85
C HIS A 121 -0.58 36.33 7.88
N SER A 122 0.10 36.51 9.00
CA SER A 122 -0.32 37.47 10.01
C SER A 122 0.85 38.34 10.46
N THR A 123 0.53 39.60 10.72
CA THR A 123 1.49 40.58 11.23
C THR A 123 1.25 40.81 12.71
N HIS A 124 2.30 40.69 13.52
CA HIS A 124 2.24 40.83 14.96
C HIS A 124 3.16 41.96 15.45
N PRO A 125 2.79 42.71 16.50
CA PRO A 125 3.66 43.72 17.08
C PRO A 125 4.98 43.10 17.55
N SER A 126 6.12 43.69 17.19
CA SER A 126 7.42 43.26 17.73
C SER A 126 7.61 43.80 19.16
N PHE A 127 8.35 43.09 20.01
CA PHE A 127 8.57 43.51 21.40
C PHE A 127 9.79 44.42 21.52
N PHE A 128 11.00 43.97 21.13
CA PHE A 128 12.20 44.82 21.12
C PHE A 128 12.58 45.34 19.73
N GLY A 129 12.05 44.74 18.65
CA GLY A 129 12.20 45.26 17.28
C GLY A 129 11.75 46.73 17.11
N GLN A 130 10.79 47.18 17.92
CA GLN A 130 10.34 48.59 17.96
C GLN A 130 11.48 49.56 18.28
N ILE A 131 12.45 49.15 19.10
CA ILE A 131 13.63 49.97 19.46
C ILE A 131 14.52 50.22 18.23
N PHE A 132 14.49 49.30 17.26
CA PHE A 132 15.26 49.36 16.02
C PHE A 132 14.42 49.78 14.81
N GLY A 133 13.23 50.36 15.03
CA GLY A 133 12.35 50.84 13.96
C GLY A 133 11.59 49.75 13.21
N GLN A 134 11.63 48.50 13.66
CA GLN A 134 10.81 47.41 13.13
C GLN A 134 9.63 47.15 14.07
N ALA A 135 8.53 47.87 13.89
CA ALA A 135 7.39 47.80 14.81
C ALA A 135 6.55 46.52 14.70
N VAL A 136 6.72 45.76 13.61
CA VAL A 136 5.87 44.62 13.25
C VAL A 136 6.73 43.49 12.69
N ALA A 137 6.41 42.26 13.06
CA ALA A 137 6.97 41.05 12.50
C ALA A 137 5.87 40.28 11.73
N GLY A 138 6.13 39.98 10.46
CA GLY A 138 5.26 39.08 9.68
C GLY A 138 5.65 37.63 9.96
N VAL A 139 4.66 36.78 10.23
CA VAL A 139 4.84 35.34 10.35
C VAL A 139 3.95 34.69 9.30
N THR A 140 4.53 33.69 8.62
CA THR A 140 3.88 32.89 7.59
C THR A 140 3.90 31.45 8.05
N THR A 141 2.72 30.85 8.08
CA THR A 141 2.57 29.47 8.51
C THR A 141 1.67 28.72 7.54
N ALA A 142 2.06 27.50 7.18
CA ALA A 142 1.30 26.65 6.28
C ALA A 142 1.16 25.24 6.86
N ALA A 143 0.04 24.60 6.54
CA ALA A 143 -0.21 23.19 6.81
C ALA A 143 -0.84 22.54 5.58
N VAL A 144 -0.48 21.28 5.32
CA VAL A 144 -1.02 20.49 4.22
C VAL A 144 -1.79 19.32 4.80
N ALA A 145 -2.99 19.09 4.29
CA ALA A 145 -3.80 17.94 4.64
C ALA A 145 -4.21 17.15 3.39
N ALA A 146 -4.19 15.83 3.49
CA ALA A 146 -4.65 14.92 2.46
C ALA A 146 -6.09 14.48 2.73
N ASN A 147 -6.86 14.35 1.65
CA ASN A 147 -8.08 13.55 1.60
C ASN A 147 -8.18 12.98 0.18
N THR A 148 -7.22 12.11 -0.12
CA THR A 148 -7.10 11.46 -1.42
C THR A 148 -7.99 10.20 -1.44
N PRO A 149 -8.46 9.75 -2.62
CA PRO A 149 -9.03 8.40 -2.76
C PRO A 149 -8.01 7.28 -2.46
N GLY A 150 -6.75 7.66 -2.20
CA GLY A 150 -5.61 6.85 -1.88
C GLY A 150 -4.63 6.74 -3.04
N ASN A 151 -3.42 6.31 -2.74
CA ASN A 151 -2.43 5.88 -3.72
C ASN A 151 -2.03 4.44 -3.41
N ALA A 152 -1.72 3.66 -4.44
CA ALA A 152 -1.11 2.35 -4.24
C ALA A 152 0.28 2.51 -3.61
N ASN A 153 0.69 1.51 -2.81
CA ASN A 153 2.07 1.43 -2.36
C ASN A 153 2.99 1.36 -3.60
N SER A 154 4.04 2.18 -3.62
CA SER A 154 4.99 2.27 -4.73
C SER A 154 5.81 1.00 -4.92
N ALA A 155 5.90 0.11 -3.92
CA ALA A 155 6.55 -1.19 -4.06
C ALA A 155 5.60 -2.21 -4.70
N SER A 156 6.02 -2.83 -5.81
CA SER A 156 5.34 -4.00 -6.37
C SER A 156 5.59 -5.26 -5.55
N LEU A 157 6.79 -5.40 -4.99
CA LEU A 157 7.18 -6.55 -4.18
C LEU A 157 7.68 -6.07 -2.83
N THR A 158 7.04 -6.52 -1.75
CA THR A 158 7.42 -6.21 -0.37
C THR A 158 7.50 -7.51 0.42
N ALA A 159 8.69 -7.81 0.95
CA ALA A 159 8.90 -8.86 1.94
C ALA A 159 9.10 -8.23 3.32
N LEU A 160 8.20 -8.58 4.25
CA LEU A 160 8.11 -8.01 5.58
C LEU A 160 9.00 -8.73 6.61
N GLY A 161 9.28 -10.01 6.40
CA GLY A 161 10.09 -10.82 7.31
C GLY A 161 11.51 -10.26 7.46
N HIS A 162 12.05 -10.31 8.67
CA HIS A 162 13.34 -9.69 8.97
C HIS A 162 14.50 -10.68 9.09
N ASP A 163 14.17 -11.93 9.43
CA ASP A 163 15.14 -13.00 9.59
C ASP A 163 15.41 -13.73 8.27
N CYS A 164 16.51 -14.47 8.23
CA CYS A 164 16.84 -15.35 7.10
C CYS A 164 16.91 -16.83 7.47
N THR A 165 16.42 -17.16 8.65
CA THR A 165 16.37 -18.52 9.17
C THR A 165 14.94 -18.99 9.26
N ASN A 166 14.72 -20.28 9.04
CA ASN A 166 13.41 -20.90 9.25
C ASN A 166 13.11 -21.13 10.75
N SER A 167 13.98 -20.71 11.66
CA SER A 167 13.92 -21.05 13.09
C SER A 167 12.83 -20.30 13.85
N ASN A 168 12.47 -19.10 13.39
CA ASN A 168 11.54 -18.21 14.09
C ASN A 168 10.23 -18.01 13.35
N ASN A 169 10.00 -18.74 12.25
CA ASN A 169 8.90 -18.50 11.33
C ASN A 169 8.82 -17.01 10.89
N ASP A 170 9.97 -16.33 10.77
CA ASP A 170 10.09 -14.93 10.31
C ASP A 170 11.05 -14.80 9.12
N ASN A 171 11.18 -15.87 8.34
CA ASN A 171 12.07 -15.87 7.18
C ASN A 171 11.54 -14.89 6.09
N GLY A 172 12.25 -13.79 5.88
CA GLY A 172 11.98 -12.79 4.85
C GLY A 172 12.75 -12.99 3.54
N VAL A 173 13.55 -14.06 3.43
CA VAL A 173 14.35 -14.33 2.22
C VAL A 173 13.43 -14.45 1.03
N SER A 174 13.70 -13.63 0.02
CA SER A 174 12.90 -13.54 -1.19
C SER A 174 13.71 -13.97 -2.40
N THR A 175 13.03 -14.65 -3.32
CA THR A 175 13.69 -15.33 -4.44
C THR A 175 13.06 -14.99 -5.76
N VAL A 176 13.91 -14.72 -6.74
CA VAL A 176 13.60 -14.74 -8.16
C VAL A 176 14.37 -15.89 -8.79
N SER A 177 13.67 -16.86 -9.36
CA SER A 177 14.30 -18.06 -9.91
C SER A 177 13.72 -18.54 -11.23
N GLY A 178 14.49 -19.36 -11.96
CA GLY A 178 14.03 -20.01 -13.18
C GLY A 178 14.79 -19.60 -14.44
N GLY A 179 14.33 -20.06 -15.59
CA GLY A 179 15.03 -19.92 -16.87
C GLY A 179 15.10 -18.50 -17.43
N ALA A 180 14.40 -17.52 -16.83
CA ALA A 180 14.25 -16.19 -17.39
C ALA A 180 13.91 -15.09 -16.35
N ASN A 181 13.90 -13.84 -16.83
CA ASN A 181 13.89 -12.60 -16.02
C ASN A 181 12.49 -12.22 -15.47
N VAL A 182 12.41 -11.61 -14.28
CA VAL A 182 11.20 -10.89 -13.79
C VAL A 182 11.31 -9.43 -14.19
N HIS A 183 10.38 -8.90 -14.97
CA HIS A 183 10.41 -7.53 -15.48
C HIS A 183 9.31 -6.67 -14.89
N ILE A 184 9.67 -5.71 -14.05
CA ILE A 184 8.76 -4.73 -13.45
C ILE A 184 8.87 -3.41 -14.22
N PHE A 185 7.74 -2.87 -14.67
CA PHE A 185 7.70 -1.65 -15.48
C PHE A 185 6.36 -0.93 -15.31
N PRO A 186 6.26 0.38 -15.56
CA PRO A 186 4.98 1.09 -15.49
C PRO A 186 3.99 0.57 -16.53
N ALA A 187 2.74 0.32 -16.12
CA ALA A 187 1.70 -0.23 -17.00
C ALA A 187 1.33 0.70 -18.18
N ARG A 188 1.54 2.01 -18.03
CA ARG A 188 1.24 3.03 -19.04
C ARG A 188 2.17 4.24 -18.93
N ALA A 189 2.29 4.99 -20.01
CA ALA A 189 3.01 6.26 -20.04
C ALA A 189 2.37 7.26 -19.05
N GLY A 190 3.20 7.95 -18.25
CA GLY A 190 2.75 8.91 -17.24
C GLY A 190 2.80 8.40 -15.79
N ILE A 191 3.00 7.09 -15.57
CA ILE A 191 3.39 6.57 -14.26
C ILE A 191 4.91 6.75 -14.12
N THR A 192 5.33 7.70 -13.30
CA THR A 192 6.74 8.11 -13.18
C THR A 192 7.42 7.59 -11.91
N SER A 193 6.66 7.01 -10.97
CA SER A 193 7.18 6.46 -9.70
C SER A 193 6.36 5.26 -9.26
N GLY A 194 7.04 4.20 -8.83
CA GLY A 194 6.46 2.92 -8.42
C GLY A 194 7.10 1.72 -9.13
N GLY A 195 6.67 0.51 -8.79
CA GLY A 195 7.30 -0.73 -9.26
C GLY A 195 8.53 -1.15 -8.46
N TYR A 196 8.70 -0.65 -7.23
CA TYR A 196 9.89 -0.95 -6.42
C TYR A 196 9.86 -2.36 -5.84
N VAL A 197 11.04 -2.85 -5.48
CA VAL A 197 11.22 -4.09 -4.71
C VAL A 197 11.77 -3.71 -3.34
N GLN A 198 11.18 -4.25 -2.29
CA GLN A 198 11.58 -4.03 -0.90
C GLN A 198 11.71 -5.39 -0.19
N VAL A 199 12.86 -5.63 0.43
CA VAL A 199 13.13 -6.84 1.21
C VAL A 199 13.69 -6.47 2.58
N ASN A 200 12.94 -6.79 3.64
CA ASN A 200 13.32 -6.45 5.01
C ASN A 200 14.35 -7.39 5.66
N ALA A 201 14.61 -8.53 5.04
CA ALA A 201 15.51 -9.54 5.57
C ALA A 201 16.94 -8.98 5.65
N SER A 202 17.64 -9.20 6.77
CA SER A 202 18.90 -8.51 7.10
C SER A 202 20.18 -9.31 6.84
N CYS A 203 20.10 -10.48 6.21
CA CYS A 203 21.27 -11.34 5.97
C CYS A 203 22.01 -11.03 4.66
N GLY A 204 23.26 -11.49 4.60
CA GLY A 204 24.17 -11.21 3.49
C GLY A 204 25.04 -9.99 3.80
N ASN A 205 26.08 -9.79 3.00
CA ASN A 205 26.91 -8.59 3.09
C ASN A 205 26.29 -7.51 2.21
N THR A 206 26.33 -6.26 2.67
CA THR A 206 25.86 -5.10 1.92
C THR A 206 27.06 -4.40 1.26
N ASP A 207 27.14 -4.44 -0.06
CA ASP A 207 28.14 -3.77 -0.89
C ASP A 207 27.55 -3.08 -2.14
N ASP A 208 26.22 -3.00 -2.23
CA ASP A 208 25.44 -2.47 -3.36
C ASP A 208 25.73 -3.20 -4.68
N VAL A 209 26.15 -4.47 -4.59
CA VAL A 209 26.43 -5.34 -5.73
C VAL A 209 25.83 -6.72 -5.46
N CYS A 210 24.92 -7.20 -6.32
CA CYS A 210 24.44 -8.58 -6.22
C CYS A 210 25.49 -9.60 -6.72
N ALA A 211 26.63 -9.70 -6.03
CA ALA A 211 27.71 -10.59 -6.40
C ALA A 211 27.27 -12.07 -6.44
N ASN A 212 28.05 -12.89 -7.15
CA ASN A 212 27.92 -14.36 -7.13
C ASN A 212 28.32 -14.91 -5.75
N GLY A 213 27.45 -14.74 -4.76
CA GLY A 213 27.69 -15.13 -3.37
C GLY A 213 27.25 -16.56 -3.08
N SER A 214 28.07 -17.30 -2.31
CA SER A 214 27.63 -18.48 -1.57
C SER A 214 27.25 -18.06 -0.15
N GLY A 215 25.99 -18.27 0.25
CA GLY A 215 25.51 -17.94 1.58
C GLY A 215 24.01 -17.63 1.64
N THR A 216 23.52 -17.25 2.81
CA THR A 216 22.15 -16.78 2.99
C THR A 216 22.13 -15.27 2.76
N ASN A 217 21.59 -14.86 1.62
CA ASN A 217 21.35 -13.46 1.27
C ASN A 217 19.84 -13.17 1.30
N ALA A 218 19.48 -11.93 1.60
CA ALA A 218 18.11 -11.46 1.73
C ALA A 218 17.32 -11.59 0.42
N LEU A 219 17.95 -11.19 -0.68
CA LEU A 219 17.41 -11.32 -2.03
C LEU A 219 18.27 -12.28 -2.86
N LYS A 220 17.67 -13.33 -3.42
CA LYS A 220 18.38 -14.28 -4.30
C LYS A 220 17.79 -14.24 -5.69
N ILE A 221 18.64 -14.05 -6.69
CA ILE A 221 18.25 -13.93 -8.10
C ILE A 221 19.00 -15.00 -8.89
N SER A 222 18.31 -15.74 -9.75
CA SER A 222 18.90 -16.77 -10.61
C SER A 222 18.22 -16.85 -11.97
N GLY A 223 18.97 -17.20 -13.02
CA GLY A 223 18.43 -17.41 -14.37
C GLY A 223 19.38 -17.06 -15.52
N GLN A 224 18.95 -17.30 -16.77
CA GLN A 224 19.72 -17.02 -17.98
C GLN A 224 19.29 -15.68 -18.61
N LEU A 225 20.26 -14.78 -18.85
CA LEU A 225 20.01 -13.50 -19.50
C LEU A 225 19.60 -13.66 -20.96
N VAL A 226 18.55 -12.94 -21.36
CA VAL A 226 18.40 -12.48 -22.75
C VAL A 226 18.43 -10.95 -22.74
N ALA A 227 19.54 -10.40 -23.22
CA ALA A 227 19.82 -8.98 -23.51
C ALA A 227 19.73 -7.92 -22.39
N ASP A 228 18.98 -8.09 -21.30
CA ASP A 228 18.99 -7.19 -20.14
C ASP A 228 18.63 -7.97 -18.86
N THR A 229 19.11 -7.50 -17.71
CA THR A 229 19.16 -8.12 -16.35
C THR A 229 18.00 -9.03 -15.90
N PRO A 230 18.24 -9.95 -14.94
CA PRO A 230 17.24 -10.87 -14.39
C PRO A 230 16.09 -10.20 -13.61
N LEU A 231 16.29 -8.96 -13.16
CA LEU A 231 15.27 -8.14 -12.47
C LEU A 231 15.39 -6.67 -12.88
N PRO A 232 14.89 -6.25 -14.05
CA PRO A 232 14.75 -4.84 -14.38
C PRO A 232 13.58 -4.27 -13.55
N ALA A 233 13.88 -3.34 -12.65
CA ALA A 233 12.92 -2.63 -11.81
C ALA A 233 13.39 -1.18 -11.62
N PRO A 234 12.50 -0.23 -11.33
CA PRO A 234 12.88 1.15 -11.07
C PRO A 234 13.86 1.32 -9.89
N PHE A 235 13.61 0.64 -8.76
CA PHE A 235 14.51 0.55 -7.59
C PHE A 235 14.30 -0.78 -6.86
N VAL A 236 15.39 -1.29 -6.27
CA VAL A 236 15.46 -2.52 -5.48
C VAL A 236 16.16 -2.20 -4.16
N ASN A 237 15.41 -2.23 -3.08
CA ASN A 237 15.89 -1.92 -1.74
C ASN A 237 15.89 -3.21 -0.91
N THR A 238 17.01 -3.51 -0.28
CA THR A 238 17.16 -4.69 0.58
C THR A 238 17.93 -4.32 1.84
N VAL A 239 17.45 -4.75 3.01
CA VAL A 239 18.13 -4.48 4.28
C VAL A 239 19.44 -5.27 4.35
N GLY A 240 19.40 -6.53 3.95
CA GLY A 240 20.56 -7.40 3.80
C GLY A 240 21.12 -7.39 2.38
N GLY A 241 22.12 -8.24 2.13
CA GLY A 241 22.71 -8.38 0.80
C GLY A 241 21.81 -9.10 -0.20
N CYS A 242 22.05 -8.88 -1.48
CA CYS A 242 21.51 -9.65 -2.58
C CYS A 242 22.57 -10.58 -3.18
N SER A 243 22.12 -11.61 -3.88
CA SER A 243 23.00 -12.49 -4.65
C SER A 243 22.42 -12.83 -5.99
N TYR A 244 23.30 -12.91 -6.98
CA TYR A 244 22.97 -13.40 -8.29
C TYR A 244 23.64 -14.76 -8.55
N GLN A 245 22.94 -15.68 -9.19
CA GLN A 245 23.50 -16.93 -9.70
C GLN A 245 23.03 -17.12 -11.15
N GLY A 246 23.84 -16.65 -12.09
CA GLY A 246 23.56 -16.74 -13.53
C GLY A 246 24.71 -16.24 -14.39
N THR A 247 24.48 -16.08 -15.69
CA THR A 247 25.46 -15.50 -16.64
C THR A 247 25.23 -13.98 -16.79
N GLY A 248 26.28 -13.16 -16.93
CA GLY A 248 26.22 -11.70 -17.18
C GLY A 248 26.20 -10.77 -15.96
N LEU A 249 25.62 -9.55 -16.08
CA LEU A 249 25.82 -8.48 -15.08
C LEU A 249 25.15 -8.81 -13.72
N PRO A 250 25.91 -8.78 -12.61
CA PRO A 250 25.45 -9.19 -11.27
C PRO A 250 24.70 -8.08 -10.53
N GLN A 251 23.89 -7.29 -11.22
CA GLN A 251 23.15 -6.18 -10.60
C GLN A 251 21.81 -5.97 -11.30
N PRO A 252 20.73 -5.62 -10.58
CA PRO A 252 19.49 -5.14 -11.17
C PRO A 252 19.77 -3.95 -12.10
N ARG A 253 19.04 -3.82 -13.21
CA ARG A 253 19.11 -2.61 -14.06
C ARG A 253 17.96 -1.68 -13.77
N CYS A 254 18.32 -0.41 -13.73
CA CYS A 254 17.44 0.69 -13.43
C CYS A 254 16.74 1.09 -14.72
N GLN A 255 15.43 1.32 -14.65
CA GLN A 255 14.70 1.88 -15.78
C GLN A 255 14.93 3.39 -15.94
N THR A 256 15.74 4.00 -15.08
CA THR A 256 16.06 5.43 -15.05
C THR A 256 17.51 5.68 -15.49
N THR A 257 17.86 6.94 -15.73
CA THR A 257 19.23 7.36 -16.12
C THR A 257 20.25 7.31 -14.97
N SER A 258 19.88 6.78 -13.78
CA SER A 258 20.78 6.65 -12.62
C SER A 258 21.63 5.38 -12.72
N PRO A 259 22.94 5.43 -12.42
CA PRO A 259 23.84 4.29 -12.59
C PRO A 259 23.64 3.15 -11.58
N THR A 260 22.96 3.37 -10.45
CA THR A 260 22.63 2.34 -9.44
C THR A 260 21.17 2.48 -8.97
N CYS A 261 20.47 1.36 -8.84
CA CYS A 261 19.07 1.23 -8.37
C CYS A 261 18.92 0.11 -7.35
N LEU A 262 20.02 -0.57 -7.03
CA LEU A 262 20.11 -1.46 -5.89
C LEU A 262 20.62 -0.63 -4.71
N ASP A 263 19.92 -0.72 -3.58
CA ASP A 263 20.29 -0.16 -2.30
C ASP A 263 20.28 -1.29 -1.27
N GLU A 264 21.46 -1.77 -0.90
CA GLU A 264 21.67 -2.72 0.18
C GLU A 264 21.94 -1.98 1.50
N GLY A 265 21.46 -2.52 2.63
CA GLY A 265 21.46 -1.76 3.87
C GLY A 265 20.35 -0.70 3.93
N ALA A 266 19.35 -0.82 3.05
CA ALA A 266 18.16 0.01 3.08
C ALA A 266 17.43 -0.09 4.43
N ILE A 267 16.61 0.91 4.75
CA ILE A 267 15.81 0.89 5.98
C ILE A 267 14.65 -0.11 5.81
N PRO A 268 14.40 -1.01 6.79
CA PRO A 268 13.24 -1.90 6.75
C PRO A 268 11.94 -1.08 6.77
N VAL A 269 10.94 -1.52 6.00
CA VAL A 269 9.61 -0.89 6.00
C VAL A 269 8.66 -1.65 6.93
N GLY A 270 7.78 -0.93 7.62
CA GLY A 270 6.66 -1.56 8.32
C GLY A 270 5.62 -2.11 7.34
N ASP A 271 4.72 -2.95 7.83
CA ASP A 271 3.57 -3.40 7.05
C ASP A 271 2.60 -2.24 6.78
N PRO A 272 2.45 -1.79 5.52
CA PRO A 272 1.60 -0.66 5.16
C PRO A 272 0.11 -0.95 5.35
N LEU A 273 -0.30 -2.22 5.46
CA LEU A 273 -1.69 -2.65 5.62
C LEU A 273 -1.98 -3.21 7.01
N SER A 274 -1.04 -3.11 7.96
CA SER A 274 -1.21 -3.61 9.33
C SER A 274 -2.41 -3.06 10.11
N LEU A 275 -2.91 -1.87 9.72
CA LEU A 275 -4.08 -1.23 10.33
C LEU A 275 -5.39 -1.52 9.59
N LEU A 276 -5.33 -2.21 8.45
CA LEU A 276 -6.51 -2.58 7.68
C LEU A 276 -7.25 -3.69 8.45
N PRO A 277 -8.53 -3.50 8.83
CA PRO A 277 -9.26 -4.54 9.54
C PRO A 277 -9.54 -5.74 8.64
N GLU A 278 -9.60 -6.92 9.23
CA GLU A 278 -10.04 -8.14 8.56
C GLU A 278 -11.51 -8.00 8.08
N PRO A 279 -11.85 -8.48 6.87
CA PRO A 279 -13.23 -8.44 6.36
C PRO A 279 -14.22 -9.26 7.18
N TRP A 280 -13.81 -10.43 7.65
CA TRP A 280 -14.66 -11.38 8.36
C TRP A 280 -14.06 -11.65 9.75
N PRO A 281 -14.86 -11.82 10.81
CA PRO A 281 -16.32 -12.01 10.86
C PRO A 281 -17.18 -10.72 10.86
N PHE A 282 -16.59 -9.54 10.67
CA PHE A 282 -17.32 -8.26 10.77
C PHE A 282 -18.37 -8.06 9.66
N LEU A 283 -18.08 -8.49 8.43
CA LEU A 283 -19.03 -8.43 7.34
C LEU A 283 -20.06 -9.57 7.39
N ASN A 284 -21.33 -9.21 7.30
CA ASN A 284 -22.42 -10.18 7.17
C ASN A 284 -22.56 -10.62 5.70
N LEU A 285 -21.74 -11.59 5.30
CA LEU A 285 -21.79 -12.21 3.97
C LEU A 285 -22.62 -13.50 4.02
N THR A 286 -23.38 -13.76 2.95
CA THR A 286 -24.16 -15.00 2.82
C THR A 286 -23.23 -16.21 2.70
N ALA A 287 -23.64 -17.37 3.20
CA ALA A 287 -22.98 -18.64 2.94
C ALA A 287 -23.60 -19.31 1.68
N PRO A 288 -22.90 -19.35 0.53
CA PRO A 288 -23.46 -19.94 -0.69
C PRO A 288 -23.51 -21.46 -0.59
N LEU A 289 -24.23 -22.11 -1.50
CA LEU A 289 -24.27 -23.57 -1.58
C LEU A 289 -22.87 -24.16 -1.83
N CYS A 290 -22.53 -25.22 -1.10
CA CYS A 290 -21.22 -25.87 -1.13
C CYS A 290 -21.35 -27.32 -1.65
N PRO A 291 -20.96 -27.61 -2.91
CA PRO A 291 -21.12 -28.95 -3.51
C PRO A 291 -20.29 -30.03 -2.80
N ARG A 292 -20.86 -31.24 -2.65
CA ARG A 292 -20.25 -32.37 -1.91
C ARG A 292 -20.46 -33.71 -2.61
N ILE A 293 -19.59 -34.69 -2.32
CA ILE A 293 -19.62 -36.06 -2.87
C ILE A 293 -20.74 -36.92 -2.27
N SER A 294 -21.06 -36.74 -0.99
CA SER A 294 -22.09 -37.49 -0.26
C SER A 294 -22.52 -36.71 0.98
N GLY A 295 -23.81 -36.79 1.32
CA GLY A 295 -24.42 -36.03 2.43
C GLY A 295 -25.64 -35.22 1.99
N PRO A 296 -26.39 -34.59 2.92
CA PRO A 296 -27.49 -33.71 2.56
C PRO A 296 -26.99 -32.60 1.61
N VAL A 297 -27.80 -32.31 0.60
CA VAL A 297 -27.48 -31.44 -0.53
C VAL A 297 -26.88 -30.11 -0.07
N ASN A 298 -25.66 -29.81 -0.53
CA ASN A 298 -25.08 -28.47 -0.59
C ASN A 298 -25.06 -27.63 0.71
N VAL A 299 -24.80 -28.25 1.86
CA VAL A 299 -24.70 -27.51 3.14
C VAL A 299 -23.35 -26.78 3.22
N ASN A 300 -23.40 -25.48 3.48
CA ASN A 300 -22.27 -24.62 3.80
C ASN A 300 -22.59 -23.93 5.13
N ASP A 301 -22.18 -24.56 6.21
CA ASP A 301 -22.62 -24.21 7.57
C ASP A 301 -21.44 -24.28 8.54
N PRO A 302 -21.36 -23.41 9.55
CA PRO A 302 -20.30 -23.41 10.56
C PRO A 302 -20.17 -24.71 11.38
N THR A 303 -21.12 -25.64 11.29
CA THR A 303 -21.01 -26.96 11.92
C THR A 303 -20.36 -28.00 11.01
N ASP A 304 -20.29 -27.74 9.69
CA ASP A 304 -19.86 -28.69 8.69
C ASP A 304 -18.36 -28.64 8.41
N THR A 305 -17.66 -29.68 8.85
CA THR A 305 -16.19 -29.73 8.81
C THR A 305 -15.61 -30.22 7.49
N ASN A 306 -16.42 -30.58 6.49
CA ASN A 306 -15.86 -31.05 5.22
C ASN A 306 -15.77 -29.90 4.21
N PRO A 307 -14.69 -29.85 3.41
CA PRO A 307 -14.53 -28.86 2.35
C PRO A 307 -15.57 -28.99 1.24
N CYS A 308 -15.79 -27.91 0.50
CA CYS A 308 -16.58 -27.97 -0.72
C CYS A 308 -15.81 -28.72 -1.80
N THR A 309 -16.24 -29.95 -2.10
CA THR A 309 -15.60 -30.76 -3.12
C THR A 309 -16.20 -30.47 -4.50
N LEU A 310 -15.51 -29.66 -5.29
CA LEU A 310 -15.90 -29.31 -6.65
C LEU A 310 -15.40 -30.38 -7.62
N LYS A 311 -16.32 -31.17 -8.19
CA LYS A 311 -16.02 -32.28 -9.11
C LYS A 311 -17.07 -32.43 -10.20
N GLY A 312 -16.69 -33.14 -11.26
CA GLY A 312 -17.62 -33.55 -12.29
C GLY A 312 -18.73 -34.48 -11.80
N GLY A 313 -19.96 -34.23 -12.27
CA GLY A 313 -21.13 -35.03 -11.89
C GLY A 313 -21.82 -34.60 -10.59
N ASN A 314 -21.38 -33.52 -9.94
CA ASN A 314 -22.17 -32.88 -8.87
C ASN A 314 -23.49 -32.35 -9.48
N SER A 315 -24.62 -32.92 -9.06
CA SER A 315 -25.97 -32.65 -9.61
C SER A 315 -26.29 -31.15 -9.69
N GLY A 316 -26.20 -30.59 -10.90
CA GLY A 316 -26.62 -29.23 -11.23
C GLY A 316 -25.67 -28.08 -10.89
N THR A 317 -24.67 -28.28 -10.01
CA THR A 317 -23.74 -27.18 -9.64
C THR A 317 -22.48 -27.15 -10.50
N CYS A 318 -22.07 -28.30 -11.05
CA CYS A 318 -20.92 -28.43 -11.93
C CYS A 318 -21.30 -29.20 -13.22
N PRO A 319 -22.14 -28.63 -14.10
CA PRO A 319 -22.51 -29.26 -15.36
C PRO A 319 -21.31 -29.52 -16.27
N LEU A 320 -21.42 -30.57 -17.10
CA LEU A 320 -20.47 -30.80 -18.19
C LEU A 320 -20.74 -29.78 -19.30
N VAL A 321 -19.74 -28.96 -19.64
CA VAL A 321 -19.79 -27.99 -20.73
C VAL A 321 -18.68 -28.35 -21.71
N GLY A 322 -19.07 -28.90 -22.87
CA GLY A 322 -18.10 -29.50 -23.79
C GLY A 322 -17.45 -30.74 -23.16
N THR A 323 -16.14 -30.67 -22.86
CA THR A 323 -15.35 -31.76 -22.27
C THR A 323 -14.93 -31.49 -20.81
N VAL A 324 -15.25 -30.32 -20.26
CA VAL A 324 -14.82 -29.87 -18.93
C VAL A 324 -16.04 -29.64 -18.04
N TYR A 325 -15.94 -29.98 -16.75
CA TYR A 325 -17.00 -29.69 -15.80
C TYR A 325 -16.87 -28.25 -15.30
N THR A 326 -17.90 -27.44 -15.48
CA THR A 326 -17.86 -26.01 -15.13
C THR A 326 -18.67 -25.75 -13.87
N CYS A 327 -18.02 -25.35 -12.77
CA CYS A 327 -18.68 -25.00 -11.51
C CYS A 327 -18.78 -23.48 -11.38
N THR A 328 -19.99 -22.92 -11.41
CA THR A 328 -20.19 -21.47 -11.19
C THR A 328 -20.42 -21.19 -9.70
N MET A 329 -19.48 -20.50 -9.07
CA MET A 329 -19.51 -20.18 -7.64
C MET A 329 -19.97 -18.73 -7.41
N LYS A 330 -20.67 -18.51 -6.29
CA LYS A 330 -21.13 -17.18 -5.87
C LYS A 330 -20.20 -16.62 -4.79
N PRO A 331 -20.04 -15.29 -4.69
CA PRO A 331 -19.35 -14.69 -3.55
C PRO A 331 -20.07 -15.03 -2.23
N GLY A 332 -19.32 -15.06 -1.13
CA GLY A 332 -19.83 -15.38 0.20
C GLY A 332 -18.82 -16.14 1.06
N VAL A 333 -19.28 -16.61 2.22
CA VAL A 333 -18.47 -17.38 3.18
C VAL A 333 -18.53 -18.86 2.83
N TYR A 334 -17.38 -19.52 2.73
CA TYR A 334 -17.22 -20.95 2.55
C TYR A 334 -16.51 -21.53 3.77
N TYR A 335 -17.29 -22.18 4.63
CA TYR A 335 -16.76 -22.88 5.79
C TYR A 335 -16.01 -24.13 5.33
N ALA A 336 -14.83 -24.37 5.89
CA ALA A 336 -13.94 -25.47 5.51
C ALA A 336 -13.44 -25.44 4.05
N GLY A 337 -13.47 -24.30 3.38
CA GLY A 337 -12.70 -24.09 2.15
C GLY A 337 -13.12 -24.93 0.94
N TRP A 338 -12.28 -24.96 -0.09
CA TRP A 338 -12.55 -25.67 -1.36
C TRP A 338 -11.50 -26.74 -1.67
N ASP A 339 -11.99 -27.91 -2.09
CA ASP A 339 -11.20 -28.99 -2.68
C ASP A 339 -11.67 -29.25 -4.12
N VAL A 340 -11.00 -28.61 -5.07
CA VAL A 340 -11.34 -28.71 -6.49
C VAL A 340 -10.60 -29.89 -7.10
N GLN A 341 -11.38 -30.86 -7.59
CA GLN A 341 -10.88 -32.07 -8.25
C GLN A 341 -10.43 -31.77 -9.69
N SER A 342 -9.83 -32.76 -10.36
CA SER A 342 -9.34 -32.62 -11.75
C SER A 342 -10.47 -32.46 -12.78
N ASN A 343 -10.14 -31.87 -13.93
CA ASN A 343 -11.07 -31.59 -15.03
C ASN A 343 -12.25 -30.69 -14.64
N VAL A 344 -12.02 -29.74 -13.73
CA VAL A 344 -13.00 -28.76 -13.28
C VAL A 344 -12.55 -27.35 -13.63
N LYS A 345 -13.42 -26.60 -14.30
CA LYS A 345 -13.29 -25.15 -14.48
C LYS A 345 -14.16 -24.45 -13.44
N VAL A 346 -13.53 -23.73 -12.52
CA VAL A 346 -14.25 -22.90 -11.54
C VAL A 346 -14.50 -21.52 -12.16
N VAL A 347 -15.75 -21.09 -12.16
CA VAL A 347 -16.17 -19.78 -12.67
C VAL A 347 -16.68 -18.95 -11.50
N LEU A 348 -16.04 -17.82 -11.24
CA LEU A 348 -16.33 -16.96 -10.09
C LEU A 348 -17.17 -15.76 -10.54
N LYS A 349 -18.35 -15.58 -9.92
CA LYS A 349 -19.11 -14.34 -10.03
C LYS A 349 -18.43 -13.20 -9.27
N PRO A 350 -18.64 -11.92 -9.65
CA PRO A 350 -18.01 -10.79 -8.99
C PRO A 350 -18.35 -10.71 -7.51
N GLY A 351 -17.39 -10.30 -6.67
CA GLY A 351 -17.58 -10.12 -5.23
C GLY A 351 -16.51 -10.74 -4.33
N MET A 352 -16.78 -10.78 -3.03
CA MET A 352 -15.86 -11.29 -2.02
C MET A 352 -16.12 -12.75 -1.68
N TYR A 353 -15.07 -13.57 -1.69
CA TYR A 353 -15.05 -14.98 -1.32
C TYR A 353 -14.26 -15.12 -0.03
N VAL A 354 -14.92 -15.52 1.05
CA VAL A 354 -14.29 -15.77 2.35
C VAL A 354 -14.12 -17.28 2.53
N PHE A 355 -12.91 -17.74 2.74
CA PHE A 355 -12.60 -19.13 3.07
C PHE A 355 -12.29 -19.22 4.56
N ALA A 356 -13.28 -19.63 5.34
CA ALA A 356 -13.17 -19.78 6.78
C ALA A 356 -12.70 -21.22 7.11
N GLY A 357 -11.40 -21.45 6.94
CA GLY A 357 -10.70 -22.72 7.10
C GLY A 357 -10.40 -23.46 5.80
N PHE A 358 -9.46 -24.43 5.85
CA PHE A 358 -8.96 -25.31 4.77
C PHE A 358 -8.34 -24.63 3.54
N GLY A 359 -8.67 -23.36 3.28
CA GLY A 359 -8.15 -22.58 2.15
C GLY A 359 -8.73 -23.04 0.81
N ILE A 360 -7.87 -23.04 -0.22
CA ILE A 360 -8.22 -23.46 -1.58
C ILE A 360 -7.23 -24.50 -2.03
N LYS A 361 -7.72 -25.65 -2.50
CA LYS A 361 -6.91 -26.65 -3.18
C LYS A 361 -7.43 -26.86 -4.59
N LEU A 362 -6.67 -26.41 -5.59
CA LEU A 362 -6.95 -26.67 -7.00
C LEU A 362 -6.08 -27.83 -7.50
N SER A 363 -6.72 -28.95 -7.85
CA SER A 363 -6.04 -30.11 -8.40
C SER A 363 -5.54 -29.89 -9.84
N ASN A 364 -4.57 -30.70 -10.26
CA ASN A 364 -4.06 -30.71 -11.63
C ASN A 364 -5.19 -30.97 -12.65
N GLY A 365 -5.11 -30.32 -13.80
CA GLY A 365 -6.11 -30.43 -14.88
C GLY A 365 -7.33 -29.55 -14.69
N SER A 366 -7.31 -28.65 -13.71
CA SER A 366 -8.40 -27.71 -13.41
C SER A 366 -7.96 -26.28 -13.68
N SER A 367 -8.95 -25.38 -13.80
CA SER A 367 -8.74 -23.96 -14.08
C SER A 367 -9.71 -23.10 -13.27
N MET A 368 -9.42 -21.79 -13.20
CA MET A 368 -10.24 -20.85 -12.44
C MET A 368 -10.28 -19.50 -13.12
N GLU A 369 -11.48 -19.01 -13.42
CA GLU A 369 -11.66 -17.75 -14.12
C GLU A 369 -12.83 -16.97 -13.49
N THR A 370 -12.81 -15.67 -13.66
CA THR A 370 -13.91 -14.78 -13.30
C THR A 370 -14.86 -14.62 -14.50
N VAL A 371 -16.16 -14.42 -14.23
CA VAL A 371 -17.16 -14.09 -15.25
C VAL A 371 -17.87 -12.80 -14.86
N SER A 372 -18.24 -12.00 -15.86
CA SER A 372 -19.08 -10.83 -15.64
C SER A 372 -20.45 -11.23 -15.12
N ASP A 373 -21.10 -10.28 -14.44
CA ASP A 373 -22.49 -10.44 -13.97
C ASP A 373 -23.30 -9.21 -14.36
N VAL A 374 -24.56 -9.19 -13.96
CA VAL A 374 -25.44 -8.02 -14.11
C VAL A 374 -25.84 -7.49 -12.74
N ALA A 375 -25.95 -6.17 -12.62
CA ALA A 375 -26.41 -5.52 -11.40
C ALA A 375 -27.87 -5.86 -11.09
N ALA A 376 -28.35 -5.43 -9.92
CA ALA A 376 -29.73 -5.68 -9.47
C ALA A 376 -30.80 -5.13 -10.43
N ASP A 377 -30.44 -4.16 -11.29
CA ASP A 377 -31.30 -3.62 -12.34
C ASP A 377 -31.48 -4.55 -13.56
N GLY A 378 -30.69 -5.63 -13.65
CA GLY A 378 -30.72 -6.61 -14.74
C GLY A 378 -30.14 -6.11 -16.07
N VAL A 379 -29.54 -4.91 -16.11
CA VAL A 379 -29.06 -4.27 -17.36
C VAL A 379 -27.60 -3.84 -17.24
N THR A 380 -27.20 -3.30 -16.09
CA THR A 380 -25.85 -2.75 -15.93
C THR A 380 -24.85 -3.89 -15.77
N PRO A 381 -23.85 -4.03 -16.68
CA PRO A 381 -22.84 -5.06 -16.57
C PRO A 381 -21.91 -4.77 -15.39
N ILE A 382 -21.56 -5.83 -14.66
CA ILE A 382 -20.54 -5.82 -13.61
C ILE A 382 -19.32 -6.54 -14.17
N GLU A 383 -18.18 -5.88 -14.09
CA GLU A 383 -16.90 -6.49 -14.46
C GLU A 383 -16.59 -7.71 -13.59
N ALA A 384 -15.88 -8.68 -14.19
CA ALA A 384 -15.52 -9.95 -13.58
C ALA A 384 -14.42 -9.79 -12.52
N ARG A 385 -14.75 -9.15 -11.38
CA ARG A 385 -13.77 -8.77 -10.34
C ARG A 385 -14.11 -9.36 -8.98
N ILE A 386 -13.09 -9.85 -8.28
CA ILE A 386 -13.26 -10.61 -7.04
C ILE A 386 -12.26 -10.19 -5.97
N THR A 387 -12.54 -10.56 -4.73
CA THR A 387 -11.59 -10.50 -3.62
C THR A 387 -11.65 -11.84 -2.89
N ILE A 388 -10.51 -12.48 -2.69
CA ILE A 388 -10.37 -13.73 -1.93
C ILE A 388 -9.81 -13.36 -0.56
N PHE A 389 -10.53 -13.71 0.51
CA PHE A 389 -10.07 -13.61 1.88
C PHE A 389 -10.03 -15.02 2.46
N SER A 390 -8.90 -15.45 3.00
CA SER A 390 -8.72 -16.76 3.62
C SER A 390 -8.26 -16.54 5.04
N THR A 391 -8.91 -17.24 5.98
CA THR A 391 -8.74 -17.11 7.42
C THR A 391 -9.15 -18.43 8.07
N ASP A 392 -9.09 -18.52 9.39
CA ASP A 392 -9.71 -19.60 10.14
C ASP A 392 -11.18 -19.33 10.44
N TYR A 393 -11.93 -20.40 10.66
CA TYR A 393 -13.13 -20.33 11.48
C TYR A 393 -12.72 -20.57 12.93
N THR A 394 -12.34 -19.50 13.63
CA THR A 394 -11.68 -19.53 14.95
C THR A 394 -12.36 -20.48 15.95
N ALA A 395 -13.68 -20.39 16.10
CA ALA A 395 -14.44 -21.25 17.01
C ALA A 395 -14.32 -22.75 16.65
N GLY A 396 -14.31 -23.05 15.35
CA GLY A 396 -14.13 -24.39 14.83
C GLY A 396 -12.70 -24.90 14.99
N CYS A 397 -11.71 -24.06 14.67
CA CYS A 397 -10.29 -24.41 14.80
C CYS A 397 -9.92 -24.72 16.26
N LEU A 398 -10.34 -23.87 17.21
CA LEU A 398 -10.14 -24.09 18.66
C LEU A 398 -10.85 -25.35 19.19
N ALA A 399 -11.92 -25.79 18.52
CA ALA A 399 -12.61 -27.05 18.81
C ALA A 399 -11.91 -28.28 18.21
N ASN A 400 -10.65 -28.17 17.77
CA ASN A 400 -9.85 -29.22 17.14
C ASN A 400 -10.47 -29.78 15.85
N LYS A 401 -11.16 -28.93 15.07
CA LYS A 401 -11.65 -29.29 13.74
C LYS A 401 -10.65 -28.74 12.70
N PRO A 402 -9.73 -29.57 12.16
CA PRO A 402 -8.58 -29.08 11.40
C PRO A 402 -8.97 -28.34 10.11
N ASN A 403 -10.05 -28.76 9.45
CA ASN A 403 -10.54 -28.08 8.25
C ASN A 403 -11.15 -26.70 8.53
N PHE A 404 -11.37 -26.34 9.79
CA PHE A 404 -11.77 -24.98 10.19
C PHE A 404 -10.59 -24.10 10.57
N CYS A 405 -9.38 -24.66 10.65
CA CYS A 405 -8.17 -23.84 10.73
C CYS A 405 -7.81 -23.34 9.33
N GLU A 406 -7.18 -22.16 9.26
CA GLU A 406 -6.71 -21.61 8.00
C GLU A 406 -5.86 -22.65 7.25
N GLY A 407 -6.15 -22.79 5.97
CA GLY A 407 -5.40 -23.67 5.07
C GLY A 407 -4.68 -22.86 4.00
N ALA A 408 -3.73 -23.51 3.34
CA ALA A 408 -3.00 -22.90 2.24
C ALA A 408 -3.91 -22.57 1.06
N ILE A 409 -3.63 -21.46 0.38
CA ILE A 409 -4.20 -21.17 -0.93
C ILE A 409 -3.28 -21.79 -1.97
N ASN A 410 -3.64 -22.95 -2.48
CA ASN A 410 -2.88 -23.71 -3.47
C ASN A 410 -3.64 -23.77 -4.80
N ILE A 411 -3.29 -22.88 -5.72
CA ILE A 411 -3.88 -22.79 -7.05
C ILE A 411 -2.89 -23.33 -8.07
N THR A 412 -3.04 -24.61 -8.48
CA THR A 412 -2.24 -25.22 -9.55
C THR A 412 -3.08 -25.35 -10.82
N ALA A 413 -3.19 -24.25 -11.56
CA ALA A 413 -4.04 -24.16 -12.75
C ALA A 413 -3.31 -24.65 -14.00
N GLN A 414 -3.89 -25.66 -14.67
CA GLN A 414 -3.40 -26.10 -15.98
C GLN A 414 -4.05 -25.35 -17.16
N GLY A 415 -5.31 -24.95 -16.98
CA GLY A 415 -6.00 -24.00 -17.88
C GLY A 415 -5.85 -22.55 -17.42
N ALA A 416 -6.58 -21.63 -18.04
CA ALA A 416 -6.46 -20.20 -17.76
C ALA A 416 -6.78 -19.88 -16.28
N LEU A 417 -5.98 -18.99 -15.69
CA LEU A 417 -6.16 -18.41 -14.37
C LEU A 417 -6.28 -16.89 -14.50
N ASN A 418 -7.52 -16.40 -14.54
CA ASN A 418 -7.82 -15.00 -14.86
C ASN A 418 -8.61 -14.35 -13.73
N LEU A 419 -7.90 -13.68 -12.82
CA LEU A 419 -8.48 -13.06 -11.63
C LEU A 419 -8.08 -11.59 -11.54
N LYS A 420 -9.05 -10.71 -11.27
CA LYS A 420 -8.79 -9.29 -11.04
C LYS A 420 -9.46 -8.84 -9.75
N ALA A 421 -8.77 -8.02 -8.98
CA ALA A 421 -9.31 -7.45 -7.75
C ALA A 421 -10.56 -6.61 -8.03
N THR A 422 -11.46 -6.57 -7.05
CA THR A 422 -12.56 -5.59 -7.02
C THR A 422 -12.01 -4.18 -7.11
N ASP A 423 -12.63 -3.33 -7.91
CA ASP A 423 -12.31 -1.91 -8.04
C ASP A 423 -13.43 -1.06 -7.42
N GLU A 424 -13.30 0.26 -7.50
CA GLU A 424 -14.31 1.18 -6.94
C GLU A 424 -15.71 0.98 -7.56
N THR A 425 -15.77 0.66 -8.86
CA THR A 425 -17.06 0.48 -9.56
C THR A 425 -17.70 -0.86 -9.20
N SER A 426 -16.97 -1.97 -9.37
CA SER A 426 -17.49 -3.32 -9.13
C SER A 426 -17.82 -3.58 -7.67
N CYS A 427 -17.05 -3.03 -6.72
CA CYS A 427 -17.36 -3.19 -5.30
C CYS A 427 -18.71 -2.54 -4.95
N LEU A 428 -19.00 -1.34 -5.48
CA LEU A 428 -20.27 -0.64 -5.24
C LEU A 428 -21.47 -1.37 -5.86
N GLN A 429 -21.26 -2.02 -7.01
CA GLN A 429 -22.29 -2.78 -7.71
C GLN A 429 -22.61 -4.12 -7.05
N VAL A 430 -21.64 -4.77 -6.41
CA VAL A 430 -21.84 -6.05 -5.71
C VAL A 430 -22.27 -5.84 -4.25
N SER A 431 -21.50 -5.06 -3.48
CA SER A 431 -21.85 -4.66 -2.12
C SER A 431 -20.95 -3.51 -1.63
N PRO A 432 -21.50 -2.33 -1.31
CA PRO A 432 -20.70 -1.20 -0.80
C PRO A 432 -19.86 -1.52 0.44
N THR A 433 -20.25 -2.53 1.22
CA THR A 433 -19.53 -2.93 2.43
C THR A 433 -18.15 -3.53 2.15
N ILE A 434 -17.91 -4.07 0.95
CA ILE A 434 -16.61 -4.68 0.59
C ILE A 434 -15.62 -3.66 0.02
N CYS A 435 -16.07 -2.44 -0.31
CA CYS A 435 -15.25 -1.40 -0.95
C CYS A 435 -14.06 -0.93 -0.13
N THR A 436 -14.04 -1.19 1.18
CA THR A 436 -12.87 -0.98 2.05
C THR A 436 -11.66 -1.80 1.57
N TRP A 437 -11.90 -2.97 0.97
CA TRP A 437 -10.87 -3.90 0.48
C TRP A 437 -10.69 -3.87 -1.05
N ARG A 438 -11.22 -2.86 -1.73
CA ARG A 438 -11.04 -2.70 -3.18
C ARG A 438 -9.54 -2.66 -3.52
N GLY A 439 -9.16 -3.35 -4.58
CA GLY A 439 -7.78 -3.52 -5.02
C GLY A 439 -7.05 -4.68 -4.36
N ILE A 440 -7.62 -5.34 -3.34
CA ILE A 440 -7.10 -6.61 -2.81
C ILE A 440 -7.67 -7.77 -3.60
N LEU A 441 -6.79 -8.55 -4.21
CA LEU A 441 -7.13 -9.77 -4.93
C LEU A 441 -7.16 -10.98 -3.99
N ILE A 442 -6.10 -11.15 -3.20
CA ILE A 442 -5.96 -12.23 -2.20
C ILE A 442 -5.50 -11.61 -0.90
N TRP A 443 -6.16 -11.98 0.19
CA TRP A 443 -5.71 -11.76 1.55
C TRP A 443 -5.64 -13.11 2.26
N GLN A 444 -4.44 -13.48 2.70
CA GLN A 444 -4.21 -14.59 3.62
C GLN A 444 -3.98 -14.03 5.03
N ASP A 445 -4.79 -14.48 5.97
CA ASP A 445 -4.84 -13.90 7.30
C ASP A 445 -3.57 -14.21 8.10
N GLY A 446 -3.07 -13.19 8.81
CA GLY A 446 -1.88 -13.30 9.64
C GLY A 446 -2.16 -13.52 11.11
N THR A 447 -3.42 -13.41 11.56
CA THR A 447 -3.80 -13.37 12.99
C THR A 447 -4.48 -14.66 13.47
N VAL A 448 -4.40 -15.72 12.67
CA VAL A 448 -5.06 -17.01 12.88
C VAL A 448 -4.54 -17.76 14.12
N VAL A 449 -5.36 -18.69 14.62
CA VAL A 449 -5.07 -19.49 15.83
C VAL A 449 -3.83 -20.37 15.67
N ASN A 450 -3.64 -20.93 14.48
CA ASN A 450 -2.52 -21.79 14.15
C ASN A 450 -1.47 -21.02 13.33
N THR A 451 -0.43 -21.71 12.88
CA THR A 451 0.54 -21.11 11.97
C THR A 451 -0.13 -20.70 10.65
N PRO A 452 0.00 -19.43 10.21
CA PRO A 452 -0.49 -18.98 8.91
C PRO A 452 0.04 -19.84 7.78
N GLN A 453 -0.80 -20.12 6.79
CA GLN A 453 -0.46 -21.00 5.68
C GLN A 453 -0.07 -20.25 4.41
N ASP A 454 0.75 -20.87 3.57
CA ASP A 454 1.30 -20.22 2.38
C ASP A 454 0.29 -20.04 1.25
N VAL A 455 0.57 -19.07 0.37
CA VAL A 455 -0.15 -18.84 -0.88
C VAL A 455 0.74 -19.30 -2.04
N THR A 456 0.34 -20.34 -2.75
CA THR A 456 1.04 -20.85 -3.93
C THR A 456 0.14 -20.77 -5.16
N ILE A 457 0.60 -20.05 -6.18
CA ILE A 457 -0.05 -19.91 -7.49
C ILE A 457 0.89 -20.45 -8.56
N THR A 458 0.45 -21.48 -9.25
CA THR A 458 1.18 -22.10 -10.36
C THR A 458 0.28 -22.13 -11.59
N GLY A 459 0.66 -21.40 -12.63
CA GLY A 459 -0.04 -21.36 -13.90
C GLY A 459 0.79 -21.98 -15.03
N THR A 460 0.23 -22.94 -15.77
CA THR A 460 0.91 -23.54 -16.94
C THR A 460 0.44 -22.99 -18.29
N SER A 461 -0.65 -22.22 -18.30
CA SER A 461 -1.21 -21.55 -19.50
C SER A 461 -1.36 -20.04 -19.24
N ASP A 462 -2.51 -19.42 -19.56
CA ASP A 462 -2.76 -18.00 -19.33
C ASP A 462 -2.82 -17.73 -17.82
N LEU A 463 -1.90 -16.90 -17.32
CA LEU A 463 -1.86 -16.46 -15.93
C LEU A 463 -2.03 -14.94 -15.90
N ILE A 464 -3.25 -14.49 -15.62
CA ILE A 464 -3.62 -13.07 -15.55
C ILE A 464 -4.10 -12.77 -14.14
N LEU A 465 -3.32 -11.98 -13.41
CA LEU A 465 -3.69 -11.51 -12.08
C LEU A 465 -3.58 -10.00 -12.05
N ALA A 466 -4.56 -9.32 -11.45
CA ALA A 466 -4.49 -7.89 -11.17
C ALA A 466 -4.93 -7.61 -9.74
N GLY A 467 -4.14 -6.82 -9.01
CA GLY A 467 -4.42 -6.40 -7.63
C GLY A 467 -3.38 -6.81 -6.59
N THR A 468 -3.64 -6.44 -5.34
CA THR A 468 -2.75 -6.69 -4.21
C THR A 468 -2.99 -8.07 -3.61
N ILE A 469 -1.92 -8.85 -3.46
CA ILE A 469 -1.83 -10.07 -2.67
C ILE A 469 -1.21 -9.68 -1.33
N TYR A 470 -2.00 -9.77 -0.26
CA TYR A 470 -1.60 -9.45 1.10
C TYR A 470 -1.54 -10.72 1.95
N ALA A 471 -0.36 -11.02 2.49
CA ALA A 471 -0.09 -12.25 3.23
C ALA A 471 1.02 -12.00 4.28
N PRO A 472 0.78 -11.11 5.28
CA PRO A 472 1.84 -10.51 6.08
C PRO A 472 2.68 -11.51 6.88
N GLN A 473 2.13 -12.67 7.21
CA GLN A 473 2.79 -13.72 7.99
C GLN A 473 3.08 -15.01 7.19
N ALA A 474 2.73 -15.05 5.90
CA ALA A 474 2.82 -16.23 5.06
C ALA A 474 3.75 -16.01 3.85
N HIS A 475 4.23 -17.11 3.27
CA HIS A 475 5.05 -17.07 2.06
C HIS A 475 4.16 -17.06 0.82
N VAL A 476 4.48 -16.19 -0.15
CA VAL A 476 3.77 -16.11 -1.43
C VAL A 476 4.66 -16.64 -2.54
N LYS A 477 4.25 -17.74 -3.17
CA LYS A 477 4.93 -18.33 -4.31
C LYS A 477 4.10 -18.18 -5.58
N ILE A 478 4.70 -17.64 -6.63
CA ILE A 478 4.10 -17.55 -7.97
C ILE A 478 5.03 -18.22 -8.98
N SER A 479 4.50 -19.15 -9.77
CA SER A 479 5.26 -19.85 -10.81
C SER A 479 4.53 -19.97 -12.17
N GLY A 480 5.26 -19.76 -13.27
CA GLY A 480 4.74 -19.80 -14.65
C GLY A 480 5.55 -20.69 -15.61
N ALA A 481 4.88 -21.50 -16.46
CA ALA A 481 5.56 -22.53 -17.27
C ALA A 481 5.99 -22.14 -18.69
N ASN A 482 5.31 -21.19 -19.37
CA ASN A 482 5.53 -20.92 -20.80
C ASN A 482 5.83 -19.45 -21.09
N GLY A 483 6.77 -19.23 -22.01
CA GLY A 483 7.19 -17.91 -22.47
C GLY A 483 6.17 -17.19 -23.29
N SER A 484 5.36 -16.40 -22.61
CA SER A 484 4.66 -15.27 -23.17
C SER A 484 4.24 -14.31 -22.06
N THR A 485 5.20 -13.69 -21.39
CA THR A 485 4.96 -12.40 -20.72
C THR A 485 5.17 -11.26 -21.68
N GLY A 486 4.36 -11.28 -22.73
CA GLY A 486 4.26 -10.22 -23.70
C GLY A 486 3.40 -9.10 -23.16
N CYS A 487 3.94 -8.27 -22.28
CA CYS A 487 3.38 -6.94 -22.06
C CYS A 487 3.85 -5.97 -23.16
N SER A 488 3.89 -6.44 -24.42
CA SER A 488 4.15 -5.63 -25.60
C SER A 488 2.81 -5.17 -26.19
N GLY A 489 2.12 -4.29 -25.47
CA GLY A 489 1.05 -3.44 -26.03
C GLY A 489 -0.37 -4.02 -26.08
N SER A 490 -0.67 -5.16 -25.43
CA SER A 490 -2.06 -5.58 -25.20
C SER A 490 -2.26 -6.11 -23.76
N PRO A 491 -3.19 -5.55 -22.96
CA PRO A 491 -3.30 -5.79 -21.51
C PRO A 491 -3.91 -7.16 -21.13
N GLY A 492 -3.95 -8.11 -22.06
CA GLY A 492 -4.66 -9.37 -21.92
C GLY A 492 -3.88 -10.53 -21.31
N PHE A 493 -2.59 -10.40 -20.97
CA PHE A 493 -1.75 -11.53 -20.49
C PHE A 493 -0.63 -11.09 -19.50
N CYS A 494 -0.94 -10.30 -18.46
CA CYS A 494 0.08 -9.77 -17.54
C CYS A 494 -0.28 -9.95 -16.04
N LEU A 495 0.74 -10.00 -15.18
CA LEU A 495 0.65 -10.02 -13.72
C LEU A 495 0.72 -8.59 -13.17
N ALA A 496 -0.38 -7.84 -13.25
CA ALA A 496 -0.51 -6.48 -12.70
C ALA A 496 -0.75 -6.52 -11.18
N ILE A 497 0.16 -7.15 -10.43
CA ILE A 497 -0.01 -7.43 -9.01
C ILE A 497 1.00 -6.70 -8.14
N GLN A 498 0.58 -6.48 -6.88
CA GLN A 498 1.45 -6.12 -5.78
C GLN A 498 1.47 -7.26 -4.78
N ILE A 499 2.63 -7.62 -4.27
CA ILE A 499 2.78 -8.66 -3.24
C ILE A 499 3.33 -8.00 -1.97
N ILE A 500 2.58 -8.07 -0.88
CA ILE A 500 3.00 -7.67 0.45
C ILE A 500 2.88 -8.92 1.32
N SER A 501 4.01 -9.53 1.64
CA SER A 501 4.04 -10.87 2.26
C SER A 501 5.19 -11.02 3.24
N LYS A 502 5.23 -12.11 4.02
CA LYS A 502 6.40 -12.37 4.87
C LYS A 502 7.65 -12.58 4.02
N SER A 503 7.54 -13.43 3.01
CA SER A 503 8.49 -13.47 1.90
C SER A 503 7.81 -13.94 0.61
N TRP A 504 8.49 -13.72 -0.52
CA TRP A 504 7.95 -14.09 -1.82
C TRP A 504 8.96 -14.87 -2.68
N ASP A 505 8.45 -15.79 -3.49
CA ASP A 505 9.20 -16.59 -4.47
C ASP A 505 8.53 -16.48 -5.83
N ILE A 506 9.19 -15.81 -6.78
CA ILE A 506 8.70 -15.70 -8.15
C ILE A 506 9.58 -16.56 -9.03
N SER A 507 8.94 -17.48 -9.76
CA SER A 507 9.66 -18.39 -10.64
C SER A 507 9.02 -18.59 -12.01
N GLY A 508 9.84 -18.94 -13.00
CA GLY A 508 9.32 -19.31 -14.32
C GLY A 508 10.38 -19.77 -15.31
N ASN A 509 9.95 -20.52 -16.32
CA ASN A 509 10.86 -20.97 -17.40
C ASN A 509 11.08 -19.89 -18.48
N ALA A 510 10.32 -18.80 -18.42
CA ALA A 510 10.37 -17.69 -19.36
C ALA A 510 10.10 -16.37 -18.64
N THR A 511 10.31 -15.22 -19.31
CA THR A 511 10.23 -13.90 -18.66
C THR A 511 8.90 -13.79 -17.89
N VAL A 512 8.88 -13.07 -16.78
CA VAL A 512 7.68 -12.78 -15.99
C VAL A 512 7.43 -11.28 -15.98
N GLY A 513 6.43 -10.80 -16.72
CA GLY A 513 6.10 -9.38 -16.85
C GLY A 513 5.13 -8.93 -15.76
N MET A 514 5.55 -7.96 -14.96
CA MET A 514 4.82 -7.41 -13.83
C MET A 514 4.61 -5.90 -14.03
N PRO A 515 3.59 -5.49 -14.80
CA PRO A 515 3.27 -4.07 -14.93
C PRO A 515 2.81 -3.51 -13.58
N TYR A 516 3.45 -2.42 -13.14
CA TYR A 516 2.96 -1.62 -12.04
C TYR A 516 1.83 -0.72 -12.54
N ASP A 517 0.59 -1.10 -12.24
CA ASP A 517 -0.62 -0.30 -12.49
C ASP A 517 -1.24 0.10 -11.15
N PRO A 518 -1.01 1.33 -10.64
CA PRO A 518 -1.54 1.71 -9.35
C PRO A 518 -3.06 1.62 -9.30
N ASP A 519 -3.80 1.81 -10.40
CA ASP A 519 -5.26 1.84 -10.39
C ASP A 519 -5.90 0.47 -10.09
N GLU A 520 -5.18 -0.61 -10.40
CA GLU A 520 -5.63 -1.99 -10.17
C GLU A 520 -5.26 -2.51 -8.77
N LEU A 521 -4.39 -1.79 -8.04
CA LEU A 521 -3.87 -2.17 -6.72
C LEU A 521 -4.71 -1.57 -5.57
N PHE A 522 -4.48 -2.08 -4.36
CA PHE A 522 -5.07 -1.53 -3.15
C PHE A 522 -4.62 -0.07 -2.93
N GLN A 523 -5.60 0.83 -2.77
CA GLN A 523 -5.35 2.25 -2.54
C GLN A 523 -5.26 2.56 -1.05
N LEU A 524 -4.09 3.00 -0.60
CA LEU A 524 -3.90 3.53 0.75
C LEU A 524 -4.56 4.91 0.84
N VAL A 525 -5.76 4.95 1.39
CA VAL A 525 -6.50 6.21 1.60
C VAL A 525 -5.73 7.09 2.57
N GLN A 526 -5.29 8.26 2.12
CA GLN A 526 -4.61 9.23 2.98
C GLN A 526 -5.62 10.28 3.43
N ARG A 527 -5.86 10.33 4.73
CA ARG A 527 -6.74 11.30 5.39
C ARG A 527 -6.04 11.86 6.61
N GLY A 528 -5.80 13.16 6.63
CA GLY A 528 -5.15 13.81 7.76
C GLY A 528 -4.11 14.83 7.35
N LEU A 529 -3.46 15.43 8.35
CA LEU A 529 -2.29 16.27 8.16
C LEU A 529 -1.14 15.44 7.59
N VAL A 530 -0.43 16.03 6.64
CA VAL A 530 0.80 15.46 6.08
C VAL A 530 1.93 16.44 6.35
N HIS A 531 3.09 15.91 6.75
CA HIS A 531 4.27 16.70 7.09
C HIS A 531 5.43 16.31 6.18
#